data_AF-A0A380FH32-F1
#
_entry.id   AF-A0A380FH32-F1
#
_cell.length_a   1.000
_cell.length_b   1.000
_cell.length_c   1.000
_cell.angle_alpha   90.00
_cell.angle_beta   90.00
_cell.angle_gamma   90.00
#
_symmetry.space_group_name_H-M   'P 1'
#
loop_
_entity.id
_entity.type
_entity.pdbx_description
1 polymer ?
#
loop_
_entity_poly.entity_id
_entity_poly.type
_entity_poly.pdbx_seq_one_letter_code
_entity_poly.pdbx_strand_id
1 'polypeptide(L)' 'MLEHLGWQEAADKITASIEKTIASKVVTYDFARLMDGAKEVSTSEFGDELIKNL' A
#
# COMPACT_ATOMS: atom_id res chain seq x y z
N MET A 1 -1.75 -2.77 -14.97
CA MET A 1 -1.66 -4.13 -15.57
C MET A 1 -2.98 -4.89 -15.41
N LEU A 2 -3.47 -5.11 -14.19
CA LEU A 2 -4.74 -5.83 -13.94
C LEU A 2 -5.95 -5.21 -14.67
N GLU A 3 -6.06 -3.88 -14.67
CA GLU A 3 -7.09 -3.16 -15.44
C GLU A 3 -7.00 -3.44 -16.95
N HIS A 4 -5.79 -3.51 -17.50
CA HIS A 4 -5.55 -3.82 -18.91
C HIS A 4 -5.94 -5.27 -19.27
N LEU A 5 -5.82 -6.19 -18.31
CA LEU A 5 -6.31 -7.57 -18.45
C LEU A 5 -7.83 -7.70 -18.24
N GLY A 6 -8.53 -6.61 -17.92
CA GLY A 6 -9.96 -6.60 -17.59
C GLY A 6 -10.28 -7.10 -16.18
N TRP A 7 -9.29 -7.26 -15.30
CA TRP A 7 -9.49 -7.72 -13.92
C TRP A 7 -9.73 -6.53 -12.98
N GLN A 8 -10.82 -5.81 -13.21
CA GLN A 8 -11.10 -4.55 -12.52
C GLN A 8 -11.26 -4.73 -11.00
N GLU A 9 -12.00 -5.75 -10.56
CA GLU A 9 -12.23 -5.99 -9.13
C GLU A 9 -10.92 -6.22 -8.35
N ALA A 10 -9.94 -6.90 -8.96
CA ALA A 10 -8.63 -7.11 -8.35
C ALA A 10 -7.81 -5.82 -8.32
N ALA A 11 -7.87 -5.02 -9.39
CA ALA A 11 -7.21 -3.72 -9.45
C ALA A 11 -7.76 -2.74 -8.40
N ASP A 12 -9.08 -2.69 -8.25
CA ASP A 12 -9.77 -1.83 -7.30
C ASP A 12 -9.39 -2.19 -5.86
N LYS A 13 -9.33 -3.49 -5.53
CA LYS A 13 -8.89 -3.95 -4.20
C LYS A 13 -7.46 -3.54 -3.89
N ILE A 14 -6.53 -3.70 -4.84
CA ILE A 14 -5.13 -3.28 -4.65
C ILE A 14 -5.05 -1.78 -4.45
N THR A 15 -5.76 -0.99 -5.26
CA THR A 15 -5.78 0.47 -5.15
C THR A 15 -6.30 0.91 -3.78
N ALA A 16 -7.45 0.36 -3.35
CA ALA A 16 -8.02 0.65 -2.04
C ALA A 16 -7.10 0.25 -0.88
N SER A 17 -6.39 -0.88 -1.01
CA SER A 17 -5.41 -1.31 -0.01
C SER A 17 -4.22 -0.35 0.09
N ILE A 18 -3.69 0.12 -1.04
CA ILE A 18 -2.60 1.11 -1.09
C ILE A 18 -3.04 2.40 -0.40
N GLU A 19 -4.23 2.92 -0.72
CA GLU A 19 -4.78 4.12 -0.10
C GLU A 19 -4.90 3.99 1.42
N LYS A 20 -5.47 2.88 1.91
CA LYS A 20 -5.59 2.60 3.35
C LYS A 20 -4.22 2.50 4.04
N THR A 21 -3.26 1.84 3.42
CA THR A 21 -1.93 1.59 4.00
C THR A 21 -1.11 2.87 4.08
N ILE A 22 -1.16 3.73 3.07
CA ILE A 22 -0.51 5.04 3.11
C ILE A 22 -1.21 5.96 4.13
N ALA A 23 -2.54 5.94 4.20
CA ALA A 23 -3.30 6.74 5.17
C ALA A 23 -3.02 6.33 6.63
N SER A 24 -2.72 5.05 6.89
CA SER A 24 -2.30 4.56 8.22
C SER A 24 -0.84 4.92 8.56
N LYS A 25 -0.12 5.56 7.64
CA LYS A 25 1.30 5.94 7.74
C LYS A 25 2.25 4.76 8.00
N VAL A 26 1.86 3.54 7.62
CA VAL A 26 2.77 2.38 7.61
C VAL A 26 3.36 2.28 6.21
N VAL A 27 4.56 2.81 6.03
CA VAL A 27 5.13 3.06 4.69
C VAL A 27 6.62 2.77 4.66
N THR A 28 7.19 2.62 3.47
CA THR A 28 8.62 2.46 3.27
C THR A 28 9.38 3.78 3.52
N TYR A 29 10.71 3.67 3.70
CA TYR A 29 11.62 4.78 4.03
C TYR A 29 11.43 6.06 3.20
N ASP A 30 11.19 5.90 1.90
CA ASP A 30 11.00 6.98 0.93
C ASP A 30 9.82 7.90 1.26
N PHE A 31 8.71 7.33 1.75
CA PHE A 31 7.59 8.10 2.29
C PHE A 31 7.80 8.50 3.74
N ALA A 32 8.32 7.59 4.57
CA ALA A 32 8.46 7.83 6.01
C ALA A 32 9.29 9.08 6.31
N ARG A 33 10.37 9.33 5.55
CA ARG A 33 11.21 10.53 5.70
C ARG A 33 10.53 11.86 5.34
N LEU A 34 9.36 11.82 4.69
CA LEU A 34 8.57 12.97 4.29
C LEU A 34 7.30 13.13 5.15
N MET A 35 7.05 12.23 6.11
CA MET A 35 5.82 12.16 6.88
C MET A 35 6.10 12.15 8.38
N ASP A 36 5.50 13.09 9.11
CA ASP A 36 5.58 13.08 10.57
C ASP A 36 4.77 11.92 11.17
N GLY A 37 5.42 11.17 12.07
CA GLY A 37 4.82 10.05 12.79
C GLY A 37 4.52 8.82 11.93
N ALA A 38 5.25 8.65 10.82
CA ALA A 38 5.16 7.43 10.02
C ALA A 38 5.88 6.25 10.70
N LYS A 39 5.31 5.05 10.52
CA LYS A 39 5.98 3.79 10.83
C LYS A 39 6.71 3.33 9.58
N GLU A 40 8.03 3.47 9.59
CA GLU A 40 8.89 2.94 8.54
C GLU A 40 8.89 1.40 8.57
N VAL A 41 8.71 0.77 7.42
CA VAL A 41 8.76 -0.69 7.23
C VAL A 41 9.60 -1.07 6.01
N SER A 42 10.08 -2.32 5.97
CA SER A 42 10.76 -2.87 4.79
C SER A 42 9.81 -3.09 3.61
N THR A 43 10.34 -3.32 2.41
CA THR A 43 9.53 -3.59 1.21
C THR A 43 8.65 -4.82 1.36
N SER A 44 9.15 -5.89 1.98
CA SER A 44 8.37 -7.11 2.23
C SER A 44 7.25 -6.85 3.23
N GLU A 45 7.55 -6.16 4.33
CA GLU A 45 6.54 -5.83 5.35
C GLU A 45 5.47 -4.87 4.82
N PHE A 46 5.83 -3.95 3.93
CA PHE A 46 4.86 -3.11 3.24
C PHE A 46 3.92 -3.96 2.36
N GLY A 47 4.47 -4.96 1.65
CA GLY A 47 3.66 -5.94 0.90
C GLY A 47 2.70 -6.73 1.80
N ASP A 48 3.16 -7.16 2.97
CA ASP A 48 2.30 -7.84 3.96
C ASP A 48 1.20 -6.93 4.50
N GLU A 49 1.51 -5.65 4.74
CA GLU A 49 0.52 -4.67 5.20
C GLU A 49 -0.51 -4.34 4.10
N LEU A 50 -0.10 -4.30 2.83
CA LEU A 50 -1.03 -4.21 1.70
C LEU A 50 -1.97 -5.43 1.67
N ILE A 51 -1.45 -6.65 1.79
CA ILE A 51 -2.29 -7.86 1.79
C ILE A 51 -3.30 -7.84 2.94
N LYS A 52 -2.88 -7.39 4.11
CA LYS A 52 -3.75 -7.24 5.30
C LYS A 52 -4.85 -6.19 5.12
N ASN A 53 -4.64 -5.18 4.26
CA ASN A 53 -5.59 -4.09 4.01
C ASN A 53 -6.44 -4.25 2.73
N LEU A 54 -6.32 -5.38 2.02
CA LEU A 54 -7.17 -5.75 0.86
C LEU A 54 -8.67 -5.86 1.20
#